data_AF-A0A928ELY1-F1
#
_entry.id   AF-A0A928ELY1-F1
#
_cell.length_a   1.000
_cell.length_b   1.000
_cell.length_c   1.000
_cell.angle_alpha   90.00
_cell.angle_beta   90.00
_cell.angle_gamma   90.00
#
_symmetry.space_group_name_H-M   'P 1'
#
loop_
_entity.id
_entity.type
_entity.pdbx_description
1 polymer ?
#
loop_
_entity_poly.entity_id
_entity_poly.type
_entity_poly.pdbx_seq_one_letter_code
_entity_poly.pdbx_strand_id
1 'polypeptide(L)'
;MRILKIALSFVLIFAMLSLAIACDKGTANQAETSQNTNETSNVTEEPSDNTNETPKESEKVEEEFKAPESIKILAIGNSFSDDAMAYLWNLLKDAGCKQVIIANLYIGGCTLDKHYTNIQNNSASYTYKKNTNGSFVNTENSTVLHGLNDEKWDLITLQQASGSSGKRATYSHVNDILNTVETTNPQAKVYWHMTWAYQQNSTHNDFASYNNSQKTMYESITNATAKEIQSNSRFVGIIPSGTTIQNLRTSFLGDTLTRDGYHMSKDFGRYSVGLTWTATILGEKALDEIDWVPSSYTYLSSHLNMIKDTVRDALKTPFSVTNSKYTVSSSDSEILKSLNLDPAKYTSLLSANDWNKNAYYNSTSSSNWNVLNTSANTSSTNLQKFAATKLFTKDQIPVGSVIIIDSGYTYRPEGWVSLTDKSANPTRQGEVSTNFVKVTSSWWGNYVYRGFNLKHGDATYSTDAEYLELISHLRIYVPTK
;
A
#
# COMPACT_ATOMS: atom_id res chain seq x y z
N MET A 1 11.61 52.75 7.32
CA MET A 1 11.94 52.46 5.90
C MET A 1 13.00 51.37 5.89
N ARG A 2 12.69 50.16 5.37
CA ARG A 2 13.01 49.69 3.99
C ARG A 2 14.54 49.56 3.77
N ILE A 3 15.16 48.45 3.37
CA ILE A 3 14.78 47.19 2.66
C ILE A 3 15.86 46.12 3.02
N LEU A 4 15.54 44.97 3.63
CA LEU A 4 15.23 43.65 3.01
C LEU A 4 16.13 43.21 1.82
N LYS A 5 17.07 42.28 2.04
CA LYS A 5 17.65 41.47 0.95
C LYS A 5 17.40 39.98 1.23
N ILE A 6 16.48 39.41 0.46
CA ILE A 6 16.26 37.97 0.33
C ILE A 6 17.16 37.47 -0.81
N ALA A 7 17.89 36.38 -0.59
CA ALA A 7 18.49 35.59 -1.65
C ALA A 7 17.53 34.46 -2.02
N LEU A 8 17.30 34.24 -3.31
CA LEU A 8 16.34 33.28 -3.83
C LEU A 8 17.03 32.31 -4.80
N SER A 9 16.44 31.13 -4.94
CA SER A 9 16.63 30.17 -6.04
C SER A 9 17.89 29.30 -6.02
N PHE A 10 17.70 27.98 -5.94
CA PHE A 10 17.66 27.16 -7.16
C PHE A 10 16.70 25.97 -6.97
N VAL A 11 15.69 25.88 -7.83
CA VAL A 11 14.86 24.68 -8.05
C VAL A 11 14.86 24.44 -9.55
N LEU A 12 15.40 23.31 -9.99
CA LEU A 12 15.33 22.90 -11.40
C LEU A 12 14.03 22.12 -11.64
N ILE A 13 13.14 22.68 -12.46
CA ILE A 13 12.01 21.97 -13.05
C ILE A 13 12.40 21.65 -14.50
N PHE A 14 12.35 20.38 -14.88
CA PHE A 14 12.38 19.98 -16.29
C PHE A 14 11.00 19.51 -16.73
N ALA A 15 10.42 20.25 -17.68
CA ALA A 15 9.26 19.83 -18.44
C ALA A 15 9.43 20.30 -19.88
N MET A 16 9.46 19.37 -20.84
CA MET A 16 9.16 19.66 -22.24
C MET A 16 8.43 18.49 -22.87
N LEU A 17 7.49 18.85 -23.75
CA LEU A 17 6.60 17.94 -24.45
C LEU A 17 6.90 18.04 -25.96
N SER A 18 6.96 16.88 -26.62
CA SER A 18 6.68 16.66 -28.05
C SER A 18 7.23 17.63 -29.12
N LEU A 19 8.00 17.06 -30.06
CA LEU A 19 7.74 17.30 -31.49
C LEU A 19 8.04 16.04 -32.31
N ALA A 20 7.22 15.75 -33.31
CA ALA A 20 7.39 14.61 -34.22
C ALA A 20 7.49 15.11 -35.66
N ILE A 21 8.47 14.61 -36.42
CA ILE A 21 8.55 14.71 -37.88
C ILE A 21 8.98 13.33 -38.42
N ALA A 22 8.47 12.95 -39.59
CA ALA A 22 8.50 11.59 -40.12
C ALA A 22 9.70 11.26 -41.04
N CYS A 23 9.88 9.95 -41.28
CA CYS A 23 10.60 9.26 -42.37
C CYS A 23 11.36 10.08 -43.44
N ASP A 24 12.59 9.65 -43.77
CA ASP A 24 12.78 8.61 -44.80
C ASP A 24 14.13 7.87 -44.66
N LYS A 25 14.36 6.86 -45.51
CA LYS A 25 15.44 5.84 -45.49
C LYS A 25 16.75 6.32 -46.12
N GLY A 26 17.86 5.63 -45.82
CA GLY A 26 18.92 5.48 -46.83
C GLY A 26 20.36 5.19 -46.38
N THR A 27 20.74 3.91 -46.42
CA THR A 27 22.10 3.39 -46.72
C THR A 27 23.31 3.69 -45.81
N ALA A 28 24.17 2.68 -45.69
CA ALA A 28 25.46 2.72 -44.99
C ALA A 28 26.63 2.82 -45.99
N ASN A 29 27.79 3.36 -45.56
CA ASN A 29 29.01 2.54 -45.49
C ASN A 29 30.20 3.18 -44.74
N GLN A 30 31.05 2.26 -44.28
CA GLN A 30 32.44 2.28 -43.76
C GLN A 30 33.40 3.48 -44.02
N ALA A 31 34.31 3.65 -43.03
CA ALA A 31 35.80 3.83 -43.10
C ALA A 31 36.43 4.85 -44.10
N GLU A 32 37.64 5.42 -43.94
CA GLU A 32 38.82 5.07 -43.12
C GLU A 32 39.83 6.28 -43.02
N THR A 33 40.81 6.20 -42.11
CA THR A 33 42.18 6.81 -42.14
C THR A 33 42.47 8.31 -42.48
N SER A 34 42.86 9.05 -41.43
CA SER A 34 44.17 9.74 -41.21
C SER A 34 44.97 10.50 -42.31
N GLN A 35 45.31 11.76 -42.01
CA GLN A 35 46.63 12.47 -42.11
C GLN A 35 46.36 13.96 -41.76
N ASN A 36 46.95 14.66 -40.79
CA ASN A 36 48.33 14.85 -40.28
C ASN A 36 49.23 15.71 -41.18
N THR A 37 49.39 17.00 -40.83
CA THR A 37 50.52 17.89 -41.21
C THR A 37 50.89 18.78 -40.00
N ASN A 38 52.18 19.08 -39.86
CA ASN A 38 52.84 19.59 -38.64
C ASN A 38 53.26 21.09 -38.77
N GLU A 39 53.98 21.57 -37.73
CA GLU A 39 54.87 22.76 -37.69
C GLU A 39 54.21 24.11 -37.28
N THR A 40 54.77 25.03 -36.47
CA THR A 40 55.96 25.14 -35.54
C THR A 40 55.73 26.40 -34.63
N SER A 41 56.40 26.71 -33.50
CA SER A 41 57.29 26.03 -32.52
C SER A 41 57.42 26.91 -31.23
N ASN A 42 58.44 26.67 -30.39
CA ASN A 42 58.94 27.47 -29.24
C ASN A 42 58.07 27.45 -27.96
N VAL A 43 58.39 26.74 -26.86
CA VAL A 43 59.64 26.28 -26.19
C VAL A 43 60.38 27.35 -25.36
N THR A 44 60.27 27.21 -24.04
CA THR A 44 61.32 27.18 -22.98
C THR A 44 60.62 26.71 -21.69
N GLU A 45 60.90 25.52 -21.14
CA GLU A 45 61.85 25.27 -20.00
C GLU A 45 61.41 25.98 -18.70
N GLU A 46 61.33 25.37 -17.50
CA GLU A 46 62.14 24.29 -16.90
C GLU A 46 61.32 23.45 -15.82
N PRO A 47 61.83 22.79 -14.74
CA PRO A 47 61.75 21.31 -14.62
C PRO A 47 60.98 20.71 -13.41
N SER A 48 60.88 19.35 -13.41
CA SER A 48 60.73 18.35 -12.30
C SER A 48 60.28 18.81 -10.89
N ASP A 49 59.39 18.11 -10.18
CA ASP A 49 59.59 16.70 -9.73
C ASP A 49 58.26 15.99 -9.30
N ASN A 50 58.40 14.74 -8.87
CA ASN A 50 57.42 13.66 -8.74
C ASN A 50 56.64 13.61 -7.41
N THR A 51 55.31 13.63 -7.45
CA THR A 51 54.45 13.00 -6.42
C THR A 51 53.22 12.32 -7.03
N ASN A 52 53.16 10.99 -6.92
CA ASN A 52 51.92 10.23 -7.06
C ASN A 52 50.97 10.56 -5.90
N GLU A 53 49.92 11.35 -6.14
CA GLU A 53 48.73 11.36 -5.28
C GLU A 53 47.51 10.86 -6.05
N THR A 54 47.02 9.69 -5.64
CA THR A 54 45.71 9.18 -6.04
C THR A 54 44.64 10.18 -5.57
N PRO A 55 43.64 10.55 -6.40
CA PRO A 55 42.59 11.46 -5.96
C PRO A 55 41.88 10.87 -4.74
N LYS A 56 41.97 11.55 -3.60
CA LYS A 56 41.14 11.23 -2.43
C LYS A 56 39.69 11.44 -2.81
N GLU A 57 38.98 10.34 -2.98
CA GLU A 57 37.53 10.30 -3.04
C GLU A 57 37.00 11.00 -1.78
N SER A 58 36.26 12.09 -1.96
CA SER A 58 35.74 12.87 -0.84
C SER A 58 34.65 12.06 -0.15
N GLU A 59 34.97 11.51 1.03
CA GLU A 59 33.97 10.88 1.89
C GLU A 59 32.78 11.82 2.08
N LYS A 60 31.62 11.42 1.56
CA LYS A 60 30.36 12.04 1.95
C LYS A 60 30.14 11.70 3.42
N VAL A 61 30.42 12.66 4.29
CA VAL A 61 29.91 12.63 5.66
C VAL A 61 28.38 12.60 5.57
N GLU A 62 27.77 11.44 5.79
CA GLU A 62 26.33 11.35 5.88
C GLU A 62 25.88 12.12 7.13
N GLU A 63 25.11 13.18 6.91
CA GLU A 63 24.56 13.99 8.00
C GLU A 63 23.63 13.11 8.86
N GLU A 64 23.99 12.98 10.14
CA GLU A 64 23.29 12.18 11.15
C GLU A 64 21.83 12.66 11.28
N PHE A 65 20.89 11.73 11.39
CA PHE A 65 19.48 12.10 11.56
C PHE A 65 19.26 12.74 12.93
N LYS A 66 18.56 13.88 12.95
CA LYS A 66 18.25 14.60 14.18
C LYS A 66 16.80 15.04 14.21
N ALA A 67 16.02 14.37 15.05
CA ALA A 67 14.64 14.75 15.31
C ALA A 67 14.51 16.14 15.95
N PRO A 68 13.37 16.83 15.71
CA PRO A 68 13.07 18.10 16.37
C PRO A 68 12.78 17.91 17.86
N GLU A 69 13.20 18.88 18.68
CA GLU A 69 12.96 18.85 20.13
C GLU A 69 11.47 18.83 20.49
N SER A 70 10.65 19.49 19.68
CA SER A 70 9.20 19.59 19.81
C SER A 70 8.54 19.47 18.45
N ILE A 71 7.37 18.83 18.40
CA ILE A 71 6.49 18.82 17.23
C ILE A 71 5.02 18.85 17.62
N LYS A 72 4.24 19.72 16.95
CA LYS A 72 2.81 19.93 17.16
C LYS A 72 2.04 19.76 15.85
N ILE A 73 1.15 18.77 15.79
CA ILE A 73 0.40 18.39 14.57
C ILE A 73 -1.10 18.45 14.81
N LEU A 74 -1.84 19.17 13.95
CA LEU A 74 -3.30 19.16 13.92
C LEU A 74 -3.82 18.55 12.61
N ALA A 75 -4.67 17.53 12.71
CA ALA A 75 -5.47 17.06 11.58
C ALA A 75 -6.86 17.71 11.58
N ILE A 76 -7.29 18.21 10.42
CA ILE A 76 -8.69 18.55 10.15
C ILE A 76 -9.22 17.42 9.27
N GLY A 77 -10.10 16.58 9.83
CA GLY A 77 -10.51 15.36 9.13
C GLY A 77 -11.63 14.56 9.82
N ASN A 78 -11.44 13.25 9.84
CA ASN A 78 -12.49 12.27 10.10
C ASN A 78 -11.88 10.94 10.61
N SER A 79 -12.56 9.81 10.41
CA SER A 79 -12.07 8.48 10.82
C SER A 79 -10.79 8.03 10.12
N PHE A 80 -10.43 8.60 8.96
CA PHE A 80 -9.18 8.27 8.27
C PHE A 80 -7.98 9.03 8.86
N SER A 81 -8.15 10.27 9.35
CA SER A 81 -7.11 10.90 10.18
C SER A 81 -7.01 10.21 11.54
N ASP A 82 -8.13 9.74 12.10
CA ASP A 82 -8.16 8.96 13.34
C ASP A 82 -7.36 7.65 13.25
N ASP A 83 -7.47 6.94 12.12
CA ASP A 83 -6.67 5.75 11.83
C ASP A 83 -5.17 6.07 11.70
N ALA A 84 -4.82 7.17 11.02
CA ALA A 84 -3.42 7.57 10.85
C ALA A 84 -2.75 8.05 12.15
N MET A 85 -3.51 8.73 13.01
CA MET A 85 -2.99 9.30 14.25
C MET A 85 -2.96 8.30 15.42
N ALA A 86 -3.54 7.11 15.26
CA ALA A 86 -3.65 6.10 16.32
C ALA A 86 -2.31 5.69 16.96
N TYR A 87 -1.22 5.69 16.17
CA TYR A 87 0.13 5.37 16.63
C TYR A 87 1.16 6.49 16.41
N LEU A 88 0.75 7.58 15.76
CA LEU A 88 1.64 8.67 15.38
C LEU A 88 2.39 9.29 16.58
N TRP A 89 1.74 9.42 17.74
CA TRP A 89 2.40 9.98 18.93
C TRP A 89 3.58 9.11 19.37
N ASN A 90 3.39 7.79 19.44
CA ASN A 90 4.43 6.85 19.81
C ASN A 90 5.56 6.80 18.77
N LEU A 91 5.22 6.79 17.48
CA LEU A 91 6.20 6.76 16.39
C LEU A 91 7.07 8.03 16.35
N LEU A 92 6.49 9.21 16.58
CA LEU A 92 7.24 10.47 16.70
C LEU A 92 8.13 10.47 17.95
N LYS A 93 7.65 9.91 19.07
CA LYS A 93 8.42 9.77 20.32
C LYS A 93 9.62 8.83 20.15
N ASP A 94 9.43 7.73 19.44
CA ASP A 94 10.44 6.70 19.19
C ASP A 94 11.50 7.20 18.20
N ALA A 95 11.07 7.90 17.14
CA ALA A 95 11.94 8.64 16.23
C ALA A 95 12.71 9.82 16.87
N GLY A 96 12.70 9.96 18.21
CA GLY A 96 13.54 10.91 18.95
C GLY A 96 12.90 12.26 19.31
N CYS A 97 11.67 12.57 18.89
CA CYS A 97 11.03 13.84 19.27
C CYS A 97 10.79 13.90 20.79
N LYS A 98 11.32 14.91 21.48
CA LYS A 98 11.18 14.97 22.96
C LYS A 98 9.77 15.36 23.40
N GLN A 99 9.22 16.41 22.81
CA GLN A 99 7.86 16.92 23.07
C GLN A 99 6.98 16.66 21.84
N VAL A 100 5.87 15.95 22.03
CA VAL A 100 4.94 15.59 20.93
C VAL A 100 3.52 15.94 21.36
N ILE A 101 2.87 16.82 20.60
CA ILE A 101 1.43 17.11 20.72
C ILE A 101 0.79 16.81 19.38
N ILE A 102 -0.21 15.93 19.37
CA ILE A 102 -1.00 15.67 18.17
C ILE A 102 -2.48 15.81 18.47
N ALA A 103 -3.27 16.35 17.54
CA ALA A 103 -4.70 16.48 17.70
C ALA A 103 -5.50 16.30 16.40
N ASN A 104 -6.74 15.82 16.52
CA ASN A 104 -7.66 15.57 15.41
C ASN A 104 -8.98 16.32 15.65
N LEU A 105 -9.32 17.26 14.76
CA LEU A 105 -10.66 17.81 14.63
C LEU A 105 -11.51 16.79 13.85
N TYR A 106 -12.18 15.91 14.60
CA TYR A 106 -12.89 14.75 14.10
C TYR A 106 -14.38 15.01 13.89
N ILE A 107 -14.87 14.71 12.69
CA ILE A 107 -16.29 14.42 12.38
C ILE A 107 -16.34 13.15 11.52
N GLY A 108 -17.21 12.20 11.85
CA GLY A 108 -17.36 10.97 11.06
C GLY A 108 -17.76 11.26 9.61
N GLY A 109 -17.01 10.73 8.64
CA GLY A 109 -17.28 10.92 7.20
C GLY A 109 -17.13 12.36 6.68
N CYS A 110 -16.51 13.28 7.42
CA CYS A 110 -16.49 14.70 7.07
C CYS A 110 -15.82 14.98 5.72
N THR A 111 -16.50 15.75 4.87
CA THR A 111 -16.03 16.24 3.56
C THR A 111 -15.41 17.63 3.69
N LEU A 112 -14.64 18.05 2.67
CA LEU A 112 -14.17 19.43 2.56
C LEU A 112 -15.32 20.45 2.63
N ASP A 113 -16.40 20.22 1.88
CA ASP A 113 -17.60 21.09 1.88
C ASP A 113 -18.19 21.23 3.29
N LYS A 114 -18.22 20.13 4.07
CA LYS A 114 -18.70 20.15 5.46
C LYS A 114 -17.72 20.85 6.40
N HIS A 115 -16.41 20.68 6.21
CA HIS A 115 -15.40 21.45 6.94
C HIS A 115 -15.56 22.95 6.68
N TYR A 116 -15.66 23.36 5.41
CA TYR A 116 -15.88 24.75 5.02
C TYR A 116 -17.20 25.32 5.57
N THR A 117 -18.30 24.60 5.44
CA THR A 117 -19.61 24.99 6.02
C THR A 117 -19.51 25.21 7.53
N ASN A 118 -18.81 24.33 8.24
CA ASN A 118 -18.61 24.46 9.68
C ASN A 118 -17.67 25.62 10.05
N ILE A 119 -16.72 25.98 9.18
CA ILE A 119 -15.87 27.18 9.34
C ILE A 119 -16.71 28.44 9.21
N GLN A 120 -17.48 28.58 8.12
CA GLN A 120 -18.31 29.77 7.85
C GLN A 120 -19.32 30.03 8.98
N ASN A 121 -19.92 28.96 9.52
CA ASN A 121 -20.91 29.03 10.59
C ASN A 121 -20.31 28.92 12.01
N ASN A 122 -18.97 28.89 12.17
CA ASN A 122 -18.25 28.59 13.41
C ASN A 122 -18.89 27.43 14.22
N SER A 123 -19.27 26.35 13.54
CA SER A 123 -20.11 25.30 14.11
C SER A 123 -19.37 24.42 15.11
N ALA A 124 -19.94 24.32 16.30
CA ALA A 124 -19.53 23.47 17.41
C ALA A 124 -19.86 21.99 17.15
N SER A 125 -19.33 21.41 16.07
CA SER A 125 -19.71 20.09 15.55
C SER A 125 -18.61 19.03 15.65
N TYR A 126 -17.41 19.37 16.11
CA TYR A 126 -16.27 18.47 16.14
C TYR A 126 -16.10 17.81 17.52
N THR A 127 -15.70 16.55 17.52
CA THR A 127 -14.93 16.00 18.63
C THR A 127 -13.48 16.43 18.43
N TYR A 128 -12.95 17.27 19.31
CA TYR A 128 -11.53 17.60 19.31
C TYR A 128 -10.77 16.55 20.14
N LYS A 129 -9.95 15.72 19.51
CA LYS A 129 -9.18 14.67 20.18
C LYS A 129 -7.72 15.12 20.29
N LYS A 130 -7.19 15.35 21.50
CA LYS A 130 -5.80 15.81 21.73
C LYS A 130 -5.00 14.76 22.49
N ASN A 131 -3.76 14.50 22.08
CA ASN A 131 -2.82 13.58 22.72
C ASN A 131 -1.47 14.28 22.97
N THR A 132 -1.08 14.33 24.24
CA THR A 132 0.17 14.95 24.71
C THR A 132 1.07 13.97 25.48
N ASN A 133 0.58 12.78 25.82
CA ASN A 133 1.20 11.85 26.76
C ASN A 133 1.06 10.36 26.39
N GLY A 134 0.67 10.06 25.15
CA GLY A 134 0.40 8.69 24.68
C GLY A 134 -1.06 8.25 24.80
N SER A 135 -1.99 9.15 25.14
CA SER A 135 -3.43 8.88 25.15
C SER A 135 -4.24 10.07 24.65
N PHE A 136 -5.29 9.80 23.89
CA PHE A 136 -6.21 10.83 23.42
C PHE A 136 -7.25 11.20 24.48
N VAL A 137 -7.42 12.50 24.69
CA VAL A 137 -8.51 13.12 25.45
C VAL A 137 -9.45 13.81 24.48
N ASN A 138 -10.76 13.59 24.62
CA ASN A 138 -11.78 14.17 23.75
C ASN A 138 -12.41 15.43 24.37
N THR A 139 -12.68 16.43 23.54
CA THR A 139 -13.50 17.61 23.86
C THR A 139 -14.60 17.75 22.80
N GLU A 140 -15.81 17.35 23.17
CA GLU A 140 -16.99 17.42 22.30
C GLU A 140 -17.45 18.87 22.04
N ASN A 141 -18.26 19.08 21.02
CA ASN A 141 -18.81 20.38 20.62
C ASN A 141 -17.73 21.46 20.34
N SER A 142 -16.60 21.04 19.79
CA SER A 142 -15.52 21.95 19.38
C SER A 142 -15.79 22.56 18.01
N THR A 143 -15.23 23.74 17.74
CA THR A 143 -15.23 24.38 16.41
C THR A 143 -13.87 24.21 15.72
N VAL A 144 -13.77 24.53 14.42
CA VAL A 144 -12.45 24.56 13.74
C VAL A 144 -11.55 25.62 14.36
N LEU A 145 -12.09 26.78 14.74
CA LEU A 145 -11.34 27.84 15.42
C LEU A 145 -10.86 27.42 16.81
N HIS A 146 -11.57 26.54 17.53
CA HIS A 146 -11.07 25.99 18.78
C HIS A 146 -9.76 25.21 18.56
N GLY A 147 -9.78 24.22 17.66
CA GLY A 147 -8.57 23.43 17.36
C GLY A 147 -7.44 24.26 16.75
N LEU A 148 -7.75 25.21 15.86
CA LEU A 148 -6.73 26.09 15.27
C LEU A 148 -6.07 27.05 16.27
N ASN A 149 -6.72 27.41 17.39
CA ASN A 149 -6.15 28.32 18.40
C ASN A 149 -5.59 27.61 19.65
N ASP A 150 -5.80 26.29 19.79
CA ASP A 150 -5.37 25.52 20.98
C ASP A 150 -3.84 25.38 21.11
N GLU A 151 -3.10 25.33 20.00
CA GLU A 151 -1.65 25.31 19.99
C GLU A 151 -1.10 26.19 18.85
N LYS A 152 0.18 26.58 18.97
CA LYS A 152 0.96 27.04 17.82
C LYS A 152 1.39 25.81 17.03
N TRP A 153 0.60 25.43 16.03
CA TRP A 153 0.83 24.23 15.24
C TRP A 153 2.05 24.38 14.32
N ASP A 154 2.97 23.41 14.36
CA ASP A 154 4.07 23.32 13.40
C ASP A 154 3.57 22.81 12.04
N LEU A 155 2.54 21.94 12.09
CA LEU A 155 2.00 21.24 10.94
C LEU A 155 0.48 21.07 11.04
N ILE A 156 -0.22 21.31 9.94
CA ILE A 156 -1.66 21.07 9.81
C ILE A 156 -1.93 20.16 8.62
N THR A 157 -2.73 19.11 8.76
CA THR A 157 -3.12 18.23 7.64
C THR A 157 -4.57 18.44 7.22
N LEU A 158 -4.81 18.52 5.92
CA LEU A 158 -6.14 18.42 5.31
C LEU A 158 -6.31 17.10 4.57
N GLN A 159 -7.56 16.66 4.41
CA GLN A 159 -7.96 15.50 3.60
C GLN A 159 -9.41 15.62 3.14
N GLN A 160 -9.79 14.83 2.14
CA GLN A 160 -11.18 14.63 1.71
C GLN A 160 -11.80 13.39 2.40
N ALA A 161 -13.13 13.32 2.49
CA ALA A 161 -13.86 12.10 2.84
C ALA A 161 -13.53 10.97 1.85
N SER A 162 -13.41 9.74 2.34
CA SER A 162 -12.99 8.60 1.52
C SER A 162 -13.88 8.35 0.30
N GLY A 163 -15.20 8.44 0.44
CA GLY A 163 -16.14 8.33 -0.68
C GLY A 163 -15.97 9.40 -1.77
N SER A 164 -15.40 10.55 -1.43
CA SER A 164 -15.15 11.69 -2.34
C SER A 164 -13.68 11.86 -2.74
N SER A 165 -12.77 11.09 -2.14
CA SER A 165 -11.32 11.24 -2.28
C SER A 165 -10.83 11.16 -3.74
N GLY A 166 -11.44 10.34 -4.60
CA GLY A 166 -11.13 10.28 -6.03
C GLY A 166 -11.94 11.23 -6.93
N LYS A 167 -12.79 12.10 -6.37
CA LYS A 167 -13.74 12.94 -7.12
C LYS A 167 -13.29 14.40 -7.13
N ARG A 168 -12.49 14.77 -8.15
CA ARG A 168 -11.91 16.11 -8.35
C ARG A 168 -12.88 17.28 -8.09
N ALA A 169 -14.13 17.19 -8.56
CA ALA A 169 -15.14 18.23 -8.38
C ALA A 169 -15.45 18.57 -6.91
N THR A 170 -15.15 17.68 -5.96
CA THR A 170 -15.39 17.87 -4.52
C THR A 170 -14.24 18.62 -3.80
N TYR A 171 -13.21 19.05 -4.54
CA TYR A 171 -12.05 19.75 -3.99
C TYR A 171 -12.19 21.29 -4.05
N SER A 172 -13.34 21.81 -4.50
CA SER A 172 -13.61 23.25 -4.66
C SER A 172 -13.24 24.09 -3.43
N HIS A 173 -13.56 23.61 -2.23
CA HIS A 173 -13.35 24.34 -0.98
C HIS A 173 -11.98 24.13 -0.31
N VAL A 174 -11.01 23.45 -0.94
CA VAL A 174 -9.65 23.31 -0.38
C VAL A 174 -9.04 24.69 -0.10
N ASN A 175 -9.10 25.60 -1.08
CA ASN A 175 -8.50 26.92 -0.94
C ASN A 175 -9.19 27.81 0.10
N ASP A 176 -10.49 27.64 0.32
CA ASP A 176 -11.23 28.38 1.33
C ASP A 176 -10.84 27.93 2.75
N ILE A 177 -10.68 26.62 2.96
CA ILE A 177 -10.19 26.07 4.24
C ILE A 177 -8.76 26.53 4.49
N LEU A 178 -7.89 26.49 3.48
CA LEU A 178 -6.52 27.00 3.58
C LEU A 178 -6.46 28.48 3.95
N ASN A 179 -7.37 29.32 3.43
CA ASN A 179 -7.44 30.74 3.80
C ASN A 179 -7.66 30.93 5.32
N THR A 180 -8.53 30.12 5.93
CA THR A 180 -8.74 30.13 7.39
C THR A 180 -7.50 29.61 8.12
N VAL A 181 -6.93 28.49 7.68
CA VAL A 181 -5.74 27.88 8.30
C VAL A 181 -4.57 28.86 8.32
N GLU A 182 -4.23 29.47 7.18
CA GLU A 182 -3.12 30.42 7.06
C GLU A 182 -3.37 31.75 7.79
N THR A 183 -4.62 32.19 7.91
CA THR A 183 -4.97 33.39 8.69
C THR A 183 -4.78 33.16 10.20
N THR A 184 -5.15 31.99 10.72
CA THR A 184 -5.02 31.67 12.15
C THR A 184 -3.63 31.14 12.51
N ASN A 185 -2.99 30.37 11.63
CA ASN A 185 -1.70 29.72 11.82
C ASN A 185 -0.73 30.03 10.66
N PRO A 186 -0.28 31.29 10.48
CA PRO A 186 0.55 31.70 9.34
C PRO A 186 1.97 31.10 9.32
N GLN A 187 2.36 30.34 10.35
CA GLN A 187 3.65 29.64 10.44
C GLN A 187 3.51 28.12 10.27
N ALA A 188 2.30 27.56 10.30
CA ALA A 188 2.09 26.12 10.18
C ALA A 188 2.35 25.64 8.75
N LYS A 189 3.09 24.55 8.60
CA LYS A 189 3.24 23.86 7.31
C LYS A 189 1.97 23.07 7.01
N VAL A 190 1.30 23.33 5.88
CA VAL A 190 0.12 22.55 5.52
C VAL A 190 0.52 21.34 4.67
N TYR A 191 0.01 20.16 5.02
CA TYR A 191 0.19 18.92 4.26
C TYR A 191 -1.15 18.34 3.84
N TRP A 192 -1.16 17.59 2.75
CA TRP A 192 -2.32 16.81 2.34
C TRP A 192 -2.15 15.35 2.71
N HIS A 193 -3.09 14.79 3.46
CA HIS A 193 -3.14 13.36 3.73
C HIS A 193 -3.86 12.64 2.58
N MET A 194 -3.07 12.04 1.68
CA MET A 194 -3.63 11.24 0.58
C MET A 194 -4.06 9.87 1.12
N THR A 195 -5.37 9.69 1.21
CA THR A 195 -6.01 8.50 1.78
C THR A 195 -5.98 7.29 0.84
N TRP A 196 -6.41 6.13 1.33
CA TRP A 196 -6.35 4.84 0.64
C TRP A 196 -7.66 4.45 -0.05
N ALA A 197 -7.55 3.60 -1.07
CA ALA A 197 -8.68 2.91 -1.67
C ALA A 197 -9.24 1.81 -0.75
N TYR A 198 -10.53 1.54 -0.89
CA TYR A 198 -11.23 0.48 -0.14
C TYR A 198 -10.73 -0.93 -0.50
N GLN A 199 -11.04 -1.90 0.36
CA GLN A 199 -10.83 -3.33 0.09
C GLN A 199 -11.66 -3.75 -1.14
N GLN A 200 -11.16 -4.68 -1.95
CA GLN A 200 -11.80 -5.09 -3.20
C GLN A 200 -13.16 -5.79 -2.99
N ASN A 201 -13.42 -6.35 -1.81
CA ASN A 201 -14.72 -6.88 -1.39
C ASN A 201 -15.50 -5.93 -0.45
N SER A 202 -15.14 -4.64 -0.39
CA SER A 202 -15.85 -3.65 0.42
C SER A 202 -17.29 -3.50 -0.02
N THR A 203 -18.22 -3.55 0.93
CA THR A 203 -19.65 -3.33 0.72
C THR A 203 -20.09 -1.88 0.94
N HIS A 204 -19.13 -0.96 1.15
CA HIS A 204 -19.42 0.45 1.39
C HIS A 204 -20.06 1.11 0.16
N ASN A 205 -21.26 1.70 0.31
CA ASN A 205 -22.07 2.24 -0.79
C ASN A 205 -21.30 3.14 -1.77
N ASP A 206 -20.44 4.05 -1.28
CA ASP A 206 -19.62 4.91 -2.14
C ASP A 206 -18.68 4.16 -3.10
N PHE A 207 -18.34 2.89 -2.82
CA PHE A 207 -17.46 2.10 -3.69
C PHE A 207 -18.07 1.84 -5.06
N ALA A 208 -19.40 1.83 -5.16
CA ALA A 208 -20.12 1.73 -6.43
C ALA A 208 -19.77 2.89 -7.38
N SER A 209 -19.45 4.08 -6.86
CA SER A 209 -19.00 5.22 -7.67
C SER A 209 -17.58 5.06 -8.24
N TYR A 210 -16.85 4.02 -7.83
CA TYR A 210 -15.58 3.57 -8.38
C TYR A 210 -15.71 2.19 -9.05
N ASN A 211 -16.92 1.84 -9.50
CA ASN A 211 -17.28 0.54 -10.10
C ASN A 211 -16.97 -0.68 -9.21
N ASN A 212 -16.95 -0.50 -7.88
CA ASN A 212 -16.50 -1.49 -6.90
C ASN A 212 -15.09 -2.05 -7.21
N SER A 213 -14.21 -1.21 -7.76
CA SER A 213 -12.84 -1.58 -8.15
C SER A 213 -11.84 -0.82 -7.30
N GLN A 214 -11.03 -1.55 -6.52
CA GLN A 214 -10.00 -0.96 -5.67
C GLN A 214 -8.99 -0.18 -6.52
N LYS A 215 -8.56 -0.79 -7.63
CA LYS A 215 -7.63 -0.17 -8.59
C LYS A 215 -8.20 1.15 -9.12
N THR A 216 -9.45 1.15 -9.56
CA THR A 216 -10.13 2.37 -10.06
C THR A 216 -10.24 3.44 -8.98
N MET A 217 -10.50 3.07 -7.73
CA MET A 217 -10.54 4.01 -6.62
C MET A 217 -9.15 4.59 -6.32
N TYR A 218 -8.10 3.76 -6.26
CA TYR A 218 -6.72 4.21 -6.03
C TYR A 218 -6.22 5.15 -7.15
N GLU A 219 -6.46 4.79 -8.41
CA GLU A 219 -6.12 5.62 -9.58
C GLU A 219 -6.89 6.94 -9.58
N SER A 220 -8.16 6.94 -9.14
CA SER A 220 -8.95 8.16 -8.97
C SER A 220 -8.40 9.06 -7.85
N ILE A 221 -8.00 8.49 -6.71
CA ILE A 221 -7.46 9.24 -5.56
C ILE A 221 -6.12 9.89 -5.90
N THR A 222 -5.20 9.11 -6.49
CA THR A 222 -3.89 9.61 -6.91
C THR A 222 -4.03 10.66 -8.01
N ASN A 223 -4.94 10.48 -8.97
CA ASN A 223 -5.24 11.50 -9.98
C ASN A 223 -5.81 12.79 -9.37
N ALA A 224 -6.79 12.69 -8.47
CA ALA A 224 -7.37 13.85 -7.81
C ALA A 224 -6.33 14.61 -6.98
N THR A 225 -5.50 13.90 -6.23
CA THR A 225 -4.40 14.50 -5.45
C THR A 225 -3.36 15.16 -6.37
N ALA A 226 -2.93 14.50 -7.43
CA ALA A 226 -1.97 15.06 -8.39
C ALA A 226 -2.51 16.30 -9.14
N LYS A 227 -3.83 16.40 -9.37
CA LYS A 227 -4.44 17.51 -10.11
C LYS A 227 -4.89 18.69 -9.25
N GLU A 228 -5.41 18.44 -8.06
CA GLU A 228 -5.99 19.49 -7.19
C GLU A 228 -5.05 19.94 -6.06
N ILE A 229 -4.08 19.09 -5.67
CA ILE A 229 -3.21 19.31 -4.50
C ILE A 229 -1.75 19.48 -4.89
N GLN A 230 -1.16 18.58 -5.68
CA GLN A 230 0.29 18.61 -5.96
C GLN A 230 0.75 19.90 -6.67
N SER A 231 -0.12 20.49 -7.50
CA SER A 231 0.12 21.77 -8.18
C SER A 231 -0.15 23.00 -7.30
N ASN A 232 -0.70 22.83 -6.10
CA ASN A 232 -1.05 23.91 -5.18
C ASN A 232 0.09 24.14 -4.18
N SER A 233 0.92 25.15 -4.44
CA SER A 233 2.12 25.48 -3.67
C SER A 233 1.90 25.90 -2.20
N ARG A 234 0.64 25.94 -1.74
CA ARG A 234 0.27 26.15 -0.33
C ARG A 234 0.48 24.89 0.50
N PHE A 235 0.47 23.71 -0.13
CA PHE A 235 0.88 22.46 0.51
C PHE A 235 2.40 22.29 0.42
N VAL A 236 3.04 22.04 1.56
CA VAL A 236 4.47 21.73 1.65
C VAL A 236 4.77 20.31 1.16
N GLY A 237 3.79 19.41 1.28
CA GLY A 237 3.91 18.04 0.80
C GLY A 237 2.61 17.25 0.88
N ILE A 238 2.68 16.03 0.36
CA ILE A 238 1.62 15.03 0.42
C ILE A 238 2.13 13.86 1.27
N ILE A 239 1.30 13.38 2.19
CA ILE A 239 1.56 12.17 2.97
C ILE A 239 0.92 10.99 2.22
N PRO A 240 1.70 10.08 1.60
CA PRO A 240 1.20 9.13 0.62
C PRO A 240 0.64 7.84 1.25
N SER A 241 -0.16 7.96 2.33
CA SER A 241 -0.76 6.81 3.04
C SER A 241 -1.50 5.86 2.09
N GLY A 242 -2.19 6.39 1.09
CA GLY A 242 -2.87 5.60 0.07
C GLY A 242 -1.95 4.70 -0.74
N THR A 243 -0.76 5.19 -1.09
CA THR A 243 0.25 4.41 -1.83
C THR A 243 0.96 3.42 -0.91
N THR A 244 1.25 3.77 0.36
CA THR A 244 1.78 2.79 1.33
C THR A 244 0.85 1.58 1.46
N ILE A 245 -0.45 1.81 1.63
CA ILE A 245 -1.44 0.74 1.72
C ILE A 245 -1.56 -0.03 0.39
N GLN A 246 -1.52 0.64 -0.75
CA GLN A 246 -1.59 -0.03 -2.05
C GLN A 246 -0.34 -0.87 -2.36
N ASN A 247 0.84 -0.44 -1.92
CA ASN A 247 2.07 -1.22 -2.00
C ASN A 247 2.04 -2.42 -1.05
N LEU A 248 1.60 -2.25 0.21
CA LEU A 248 1.49 -3.36 1.17
C LEU A 248 0.53 -4.46 0.69
N ARG A 249 -0.53 -4.10 -0.04
CA ARG A 249 -1.46 -5.07 -0.68
C ARG A 249 -0.80 -5.98 -1.71
N THR A 250 0.39 -5.65 -2.19
CA THR A 250 1.19 -6.50 -3.11
C THR A 250 2.14 -7.46 -2.38
N SER A 251 2.27 -7.33 -1.06
CA SER A 251 3.01 -8.28 -0.20
C SER A 251 2.15 -9.51 0.13
N PHE A 252 2.73 -10.46 0.86
CA PHE A 252 2.00 -11.62 1.41
C PHE A 252 0.79 -11.25 2.29
N LEU A 253 0.69 -10.02 2.79
CA LEU A 253 -0.49 -9.55 3.54
C LEU A 253 -1.74 -9.49 2.65
N GLY A 254 -1.58 -9.24 1.35
CA GLY A 254 -2.68 -9.08 0.41
C GLY A 254 -3.68 -7.99 0.83
N ASP A 255 -4.93 -8.16 0.40
CA ASP A 255 -5.99 -7.18 0.62
C ASP A 255 -6.72 -7.39 1.96
N THR A 256 -5.96 -7.31 3.06
CA THR A 256 -6.41 -7.54 4.45
C THR A 256 -6.25 -6.32 5.37
N LEU A 257 -5.72 -5.21 4.84
CA LEU A 257 -5.32 -4.01 5.60
C LEU A 257 -6.50 -3.17 6.10
N THR A 258 -7.75 -3.64 6.00
CA THR A 258 -8.94 -2.95 6.51
C THR A 258 -9.72 -3.81 7.49
N ARG A 259 -10.34 -3.19 8.51
CA ARG A 259 -11.14 -3.90 9.53
C ARG A 259 -12.60 -4.10 9.15
N ASP A 260 -13.10 -3.33 8.19
CA ASP A 260 -14.51 -3.20 7.82
C ASP A 260 -14.69 -2.93 6.30
N GLY A 261 -13.65 -3.19 5.50
CA GLY A 261 -13.63 -2.94 4.06
C GLY A 261 -13.14 -1.54 3.66
N TYR A 262 -12.93 -0.61 4.60
CA TYR A 262 -12.50 0.75 4.24
C TYR A 262 -11.64 1.47 5.29
N HIS A 263 -11.90 1.31 6.59
CA HIS A 263 -11.02 1.81 7.63
C HIS A 263 -9.87 0.82 7.90
N MET A 264 -8.72 1.31 8.34
CA MET A 264 -7.52 0.51 8.53
C MET A 264 -7.71 -0.63 9.54
N SER A 265 -7.05 -1.76 9.29
CA SER A 265 -6.82 -2.80 10.30
C SER A 265 -6.11 -2.17 11.49
N LYS A 266 -6.42 -2.63 12.70
CA LYS A 266 -5.90 -2.00 13.92
C LYS A 266 -4.39 -2.18 14.09
N ASP A 267 -3.84 -3.16 13.41
CA ASP A 267 -2.45 -3.58 13.39
C ASP A 267 -1.68 -2.95 12.21
N PHE A 268 -1.42 -3.71 11.14
CA PHE A 268 -0.63 -3.33 9.98
C PHE A 268 -1.13 -2.04 9.34
N GLY A 269 -2.44 -1.89 9.11
CA GLY A 269 -3.02 -0.72 8.45
C GLY A 269 -2.69 0.57 9.20
N ARG A 270 -3.17 0.71 10.44
CA ARG A 270 -2.94 1.89 11.29
C ARG A 270 -1.46 2.17 11.55
N TYR A 271 -0.67 1.13 11.80
CA TYR A 271 0.78 1.30 12.03
C TYR A 271 1.48 1.85 10.80
N SER A 272 1.19 1.31 9.62
CA SER A 272 1.85 1.71 8.37
C SER A 272 1.49 3.13 7.94
N VAL A 273 0.23 3.57 8.13
CA VAL A 273 -0.15 4.97 7.84
C VAL A 273 0.45 5.95 8.86
N GLY A 274 0.52 5.60 10.14
CA GLY A 274 1.23 6.41 11.15
C GLY A 274 2.74 6.50 10.87
N LEU A 275 3.35 5.42 10.37
CA LEU A 275 4.76 5.41 9.97
C LEU A 275 4.98 6.26 8.70
N THR A 276 4.04 6.23 7.76
CA THR A 276 4.05 7.09 6.56
C THR A 276 4.01 8.57 6.94
N TRP A 277 3.14 8.95 7.88
CA TRP A 277 3.12 10.31 8.43
C TRP A 277 4.46 10.67 9.07
N THR A 278 4.99 9.82 9.95
CA THR A 278 6.26 10.05 10.66
C THR A 278 7.42 10.30 9.68
N ALA A 279 7.58 9.44 8.68
CA ALA A 279 8.64 9.56 7.67
C ALA A 279 8.42 10.72 6.67
N THR A 280 7.18 11.09 6.36
CA THR A 280 6.92 12.29 5.53
C THR A 280 7.28 13.58 6.28
N ILE A 281 7.03 13.61 7.60
CA ILE A 281 7.14 14.81 8.43
C ILE A 281 8.57 15.02 8.94
N LEU A 282 9.27 13.94 9.31
CA LEU A 282 10.64 13.97 9.83
C LEU A 282 11.71 13.67 8.76
N GLY A 283 11.33 13.11 7.62
CA GLY A 283 12.22 12.63 6.55
C GLY A 283 12.45 11.11 6.59
N GLU A 284 12.89 10.55 5.46
CA GLU A 284 13.02 9.08 5.28
C GLU A 284 13.93 8.42 6.34
N LYS A 285 15.00 9.10 6.77
CA LYS A 285 15.93 8.61 7.80
C LYS A 285 15.27 8.38 9.17
N ALA A 286 14.16 9.04 9.48
CA ALA A 286 13.43 8.82 10.73
C ALA A 286 12.90 7.37 10.86
N LEU A 287 12.78 6.64 9.74
CA LEU A 287 12.44 5.22 9.75
C LEU A 287 13.51 4.36 10.41
N ASP A 288 14.78 4.75 10.37
CA ASP A 288 15.88 3.93 10.88
C ASP A 288 15.94 3.93 12.42
N GLU A 289 15.47 5.00 13.07
CA GLU A 289 15.37 5.14 14.53
C GLU A 289 14.18 4.38 15.16
N ILE A 290 13.20 3.94 14.37
CA ILE A 290 11.92 3.42 14.91
C ILE A 290 11.98 1.91 15.08
N ASP A 291 11.92 1.43 16.32
CA ASP A 291 11.78 0.01 16.66
C ASP A 291 10.49 -0.29 17.47
N TRP A 292 9.78 0.74 17.91
CA TRP A 292 8.56 0.62 18.68
C TRP A 292 7.40 0.01 17.87
N VAL A 293 6.73 -0.95 18.50
CA VAL A 293 5.46 -1.51 18.04
C VAL A 293 4.43 -1.51 19.18
N PRO A 294 3.12 -1.44 18.88
CA PRO A 294 2.07 -1.49 19.90
C PRO A 294 2.12 -2.81 20.69
N SER A 295 1.98 -2.76 22.01
CA SER A 295 2.01 -3.95 22.87
C SER A 295 0.89 -4.95 22.60
N SER A 296 -0.22 -4.52 21.98
CA SER A 296 -1.30 -5.39 21.49
C SER A 296 -0.96 -6.13 20.19
N TYR A 297 0.10 -5.71 19.48
CA TYR A 297 0.46 -6.14 18.12
C TYR A 297 1.98 -6.36 17.99
N THR A 298 2.59 -7.00 18.98
CA THR A 298 4.05 -7.21 19.05
C THR A 298 4.63 -7.97 17.84
N TYR A 299 3.83 -8.80 17.17
CA TYR A 299 4.21 -9.48 15.93
C TYR A 299 4.50 -8.54 14.75
N LEU A 300 4.16 -7.24 14.84
CA LEU A 300 4.58 -6.25 13.84
C LEU A 300 6.11 -6.09 13.80
N SER A 301 6.82 -6.38 14.90
CA SER A 301 8.29 -6.31 14.98
C SER A 301 8.98 -7.18 13.92
N SER A 302 8.54 -8.43 13.74
CA SER A 302 9.08 -9.35 12.72
C SER A 302 8.78 -8.93 11.28
N HIS A 303 7.94 -7.91 11.08
CA HIS A 303 7.52 -7.38 9.79
C HIS A 303 7.94 -5.92 9.58
N LEU A 304 8.64 -5.32 10.55
CA LEU A 304 8.89 -3.89 10.59
C LEU A 304 9.71 -3.41 9.37
N ASN A 305 10.70 -4.20 8.94
CA ASN A 305 11.49 -3.89 7.74
C ASN A 305 10.65 -3.88 6.45
N MET A 306 9.64 -4.76 6.33
CA MET A 306 8.70 -4.70 5.20
C MET A 306 7.89 -3.41 5.23
N ILE A 307 7.43 -2.99 6.41
CA ILE A 307 6.63 -1.76 6.54
C ILE A 307 7.51 -0.53 6.27
N LYS A 308 8.71 -0.44 6.86
CA LYS A 308 9.71 0.62 6.60
C LYS A 308 10.02 0.73 5.10
N ASP A 309 10.40 -0.36 4.45
CA ASP A 309 10.68 -0.38 3.00
C ASP A 309 9.46 0.05 2.17
N THR A 310 8.28 -0.42 2.52
CA THR A 310 7.06 -0.05 1.78
C THR A 310 6.71 1.43 1.92
N VAL A 311 6.97 2.04 3.08
CA VAL A 311 6.88 3.49 3.28
C VAL A 311 7.92 4.22 2.43
N ARG A 312 9.18 3.76 2.40
CA ARG A 312 10.23 4.34 1.53
C ARG A 312 9.82 4.36 0.06
N ASP A 313 9.28 3.25 -0.43
CA ASP A 313 8.79 3.15 -1.81
C ASP A 313 7.62 4.11 -2.06
N ALA A 314 6.68 4.22 -1.12
CA ALA A 314 5.56 5.16 -1.23
C ALA A 314 5.99 6.64 -1.18
N LEU A 315 7.07 6.98 -0.44
CA LEU A 315 7.65 8.33 -0.46
C LEU A 315 8.35 8.64 -1.79
N LYS A 316 8.99 7.64 -2.40
CA LYS A 316 9.72 7.78 -3.68
C LYS A 316 8.77 7.86 -4.88
N THR A 317 7.69 7.08 -4.88
CA THR A 317 6.70 7.04 -5.97
C THR A 317 5.27 7.29 -5.47
N PRO A 318 4.94 8.48 -4.93
CA PRO A 318 3.71 8.72 -4.17
C PRO A 318 2.41 8.60 -4.95
N PHE A 319 2.44 8.43 -6.28
CA PHE A 319 1.27 8.25 -7.14
C PHE A 319 1.31 6.95 -7.95
N SER A 320 2.17 6.00 -7.59
CA SER A 320 2.40 4.75 -8.34
C SER A 320 2.56 3.59 -7.38
N VAL A 321 2.02 2.42 -7.74
CA VAL A 321 2.23 1.20 -6.97
C VAL A 321 3.63 0.67 -7.23
N THR A 322 4.39 0.46 -6.16
CA THR A 322 5.64 -0.30 -6.17
C THR A 322 5.37 -1.67 -5.58
N ASN A 323 5.63 -2.72 -6.36
CA ASN A 323 5.41 -4.10 -5.93
C ASN A 323 6.38 -4.46 -4.81
N SER A 324 5.84 -4.95 -3.70
CA SER A 324 6.60 -5.38 -2.54
C SER A 324 7.48 -6.59 -2.88
N LYS A 325 8.74 -6.55 -2.48
CA LYS A 325 9.66 -7.71 -2.50
C LYS A 325 9.29 -8.80 -1.48
N TYR A 326 8.33 -8.54 -0.60
CA TYR A 326 7.89 -9.43 0.46
C TYR A 326 6.63 -10.22 0.02
N THR A 327 6.74 -10.97 -1.07
CA THR A 327 5.63 -11.72 -1.72
C THR A 327 5.26 -13.04 -1.04
N VAL A 328 6.04 -13.44 -0.04
CA VAL A 328 5.86 -14.63 0.81
C VAL A 328 6.22 -14.26 2.26
N SER A 329 5.51 -14.85 3.21
CA SER A 329 5.78 -14.67 4.65
C SER A 329 7.06 -15.39 5.08
N SER A 330 7.55 -15.14 6.30
CA SER A 330 8.73 -15.84 6.83
C SER A 330 8.53 -17.35 6.96
N SER A 331 7.35 -17.81 7.42
CA SER A 331 7.00 -19.24 7.48
C SER A 331 7.00 -19.87 6.10
N ASP A 332 6.44 -19.17 5.11
CA ASP A 332 6.33 -19.65 3.75
C ASP A 332 7.70 -19.69 3.06
N SER A 333 8.57 -18.73 3.41
CA SER A 333 9.99 -18.71 3.01
C SER A 333 10.73 -19.95 3.52
N GLU A 334 10.51 -20.35 4.77
CA GLU A 334 11.10 -21.56 5.37
C GLU A 334 10.56 -22.83 4.71
N ILE A 335 9.24 -22.90 4.48
CA ILE A 335 8.60 -24.01 3.75
C ILE A 335 9.20 -24.16 2.34
N LEU A 336 9.29 -23.08 1.57
CA LEU A 336 9.86 -23.10 0.22
C LEU A 336 11.34 -23.51 0.23
N LYS A 337 12.15 -22.98 1.16
CA LYS A 337 13.56 -23.37 1.35
C LYS A 337 13.71 -24.86 1.69
N SER A 338 12.82 -25.40 2.54
CA SER A 338 12.83 -26.83 2.90
C SER A 338 12.59 -27.77 1.72
N LEU A 339 11.99 -27.25 0.64
CA LEU A 339 11.73 -27.95 -0.62
C LEU A 339 12.76 -27.62 -1.71
N ASN A 340 13.91 -27.02 -1.32
CA ASN A 340 14.96 -26.53 -2.22
C ASN A 340 14.47 -25.51 -3.26
N LEU A 341 13.44 -24.73 -2.94
CA LEU A 341 12.94 -23.63 -3.75
C LEU A 341 13.47 -22.29 -3.24
N ASP A 342 13.72 -21.38 -4.17
CA ASP A 342 14.13 -20.00 -3.91
C ASP A 342 12.87 -19.14 -3.70
N PRO A 343 12.58 -18.65 -2.48
CA PRO A 343 11.34 -17.94 -2.20
C PRO A 343 11.20 -16.62 -2.98
N ALA A 344 12.31 -16.01 -3.39
CA ALA A 344 12.29 -14.78 -4.19
C ALA A 344 11.73 -14.99 -5.60
N LYS A 345 11.59 -16.25 -6.05
CA LYS A 345 10.99 -16.61 -7.34
C LYS A 345 9.49 -16.92 -7.24
N TYR A 346 8.87 -16.68 -6.08
CA TYR A 346 7.50 -17.08 -5.81
C TYR A 346 6.67 -15.97 -5.13
N THR A 347 5.37 -15.98 -5.41
CA THR A 347 4.36 -15.16 -4.74
C THR A 347 3.26 -16.07 -4.22
N SER A 348 2.80 -15.84 -2.98
CA SER A 348 1.61 -16.54 -2.46
C SER A 348 0.36 -16.08 -3.21
N LEU A 349 -0.43 -17.03 -3.72
CA LEU A 349 -1.64 -16.75 -4.50
C LEU A 349 -2.90 -16.64 -3.65
N LEU A 350 -2.94 -17.33 -2.51
CA LEU A 350 -4.17 -17.49 -1.71
C LEU A 350 -4.20 -16.51 -0.53
N SER A 351 -5.27 -15.73 -0.47
CA SER A 351 -5.69 -14.92 0.68
C SER A 351 -6.98 -15.47 1.29
N ALA A 352 -7.33 -15.05 2.51
CA ALA A 352 -8.60 -15.45 3.15
C ALA A 352 -9.85 -15.08 2.32
N ASN A 353 -9.76 -14.01 1.52
CA ASN A 353 -10.84 -13.56 0.61
C ASN A 353 -11.04 -14.48 -0.61
N ASP A 354 -10.09 -15.39 -0.89
CA ASP A 354 -10.19 -16.34 -2.00
C ASP A 354 -10.97 -17.61 -1.63
N TRP A 355 -11.36 -17.76 -0.36
CA TRP A 355 -11.98 -18.95 0.21
C TRP A 355 -13.45 -18.72 0.61
N ASN A 356 -14.23 -19.79 0.53
CA ASN A 356 -15.62 -19.87 0.95
C ASN A 356 -15.72 -20.90 2.07
N LYS A 357 -16.24 -20.49 3.23
CA LYS A 357 -16.56 -21.36 4.36
C LYS A 357 -17.79 -22.22 4.04
N ASN A 358 -17.78 -23.47 4.52
CA ASN A 358 -18.89 -24.42 4.40
C ASN A 358 -19.34 -24.65 2.95
N ALA A 359 -18.39 -24.92 2.05
CA ALA A 359 -18.63 -24.93 0.61
C ALA A 359 -17.74 -25.92 -0.15
N TYR A 360 -18.25 -26.51 -1.23
CA TYR A 360 -17.45 -27.37 -2.11
C TYR A 360 -17.95 -27.40 -3.57
N TYR A 361 -17.04 -27.54 -4.51
CA TYR A 361 -17.36 -27.86 -5.90
C TYR A 361 -17.60 -29.35 -6.10
N ASN A 362 -18.45 -29.72 -7.05
CA ASN A 362 -18.70 -31.12 -7.40
C ASN A 362 -18.90 -31.25 -8.91
N SER A 363 -17.80 -31.33 -9.67
CA SER A 363 -17.81 -31.41 -11.14
C SER A 363 -18.65 -32.58 -11.71
N THR A 364 -18.96 -33.61 -10.92
CA THR A 364 -19.88 -34.70 -11.31
C THR A 364 -21.38 -34.41 -11.17
N SER A 365 -21.77 -33.42 -10.35
CA SER A 365 -23.18 -33.13 -10.01
C SER A 365 -24.08 -32.97 -11.23
N SER A 366 -25.34 -33.43 -11.20
CA SER A 366 -26.27 -33.23 -12.33
C SER A 366 -26.64 -31.76 -12.52
N SER A 367 -26.94 -31.05 -11.44
CA SER A 367 -27.33 -29.63 -11.42
C SER A 367 -26.17 -28.68 -11.13
N ASN A 368 -25.41 -28.94 -10.07
CA ASN A 368 -24.44 -28.00 -9.49
C ASN A 368 -22.98 -28.37 -9.84
N TRP A 369 -22.68 -28.57 -11.13
CA TRP A 369 -21.37 -29.07 -11.57
C TRP A 369 -20.31 -27.98 -11.74
N ASN A 370 -20.72 -26.80 -12.18
CA ASN A 370 -19.89 -25.61 -12.43
C ASN A 370 -20.06 -24.51 -11.35
N VAL A 371 -21.03 -24.67 -10.45
CA VAL A 371 -21.32 -23.74 -9.35
C VAL A 371 -20.89 -24.31 -8.01
N LEU A 372 -20.49 -23.41 -7.12
CA LEU A 372 -20.08 -23.75 -5.76
C LEU A 372 -21.29 -24.20 -4.94
N ASN A 373 -21.21 -25.36 -4.27
CA ASN A 373 -22.28 -25.82 -3.39
C ASN A 373 -22.14 -25.12 -2.03
N THR A 374 -23.23 -24.51 -1.57
CA THR A 374 -23.36 -23.80 -0.29
C THR A 374 -24.74 -24.07 0.30
N SER A 375 -25.00 -23.64 1.53
CA SER A 375 -26.34 -23.72 2.14
C SER A 375 -27.44 -22.98 1.36
N ALA A 376 -27.08 -22.09 0.42
CA ALA A 376 -28.04 -21.40 -0.45
C ALA A 376 -28.54 -22.26 -1.63
N ASN A 377 -27.85 -23.35 -2.00
CA ASN A 377 -28.18 -24.15 -3.19
C ASN A 377 -28.05 -25.68 -3.03
N THR A 378 -27.75 -26.17 -1.82
CA THR A 378 -27.81 -27.60 -1.50
C THR A 378 -28.20 -27.84 -0.04
N SER A 379 -28.86 -28.98 0.22
CA SER A 379 -29.14 -29.53 1.56
C SER A 379 -28.05 -30.49 2.07
N SER A 380 -26.86 -30.48 1.44
CA SER A 380 -25.75 -31.36 1.77
C SER A 380 -25.27 -31.18 3.23
N THR A 381 -25.36 -32.23 4.05
CA THR A 381 -24.97 -32.20 5.47
C THR A 381 -23.45 -32.17 5.71
N ASN A 382 -22.65 -32.35 4.66
CA ASN A 382 -21.19 -32.38 4.72
C ASN A 382 -20.52 -31.03 4.37
N LEU A 383 -21.27 -29.95 4.10
CA LEU A 383 -20.72 -28.63 3.75
C LEU A 383 -19.65 -28.15 4.74
N GLN A 384 -19.92 -28.33 6.04
CA GLN A 384 -19.04 -28.03 7.18
C GLN A 384 -17.74 -28.86 7.28
N LYS A 385 -17.46 -29.72 6.30
CA LYS A 385 -16.17 -30.43 6.14
C LYS A 385 -15.25 -29.83 5.07
N PHE A 386 -15.74 -28.88 4.27
CA PHE A 386 -15.00 -28.31 3.13
C PHE A 386 -14.94 -26.77 3.14
N ALA A 387 -13.72 -26.24 3.11
CA ALA A 387 -13.46 -24.91 2.59
C ALA A 387 -13.22 -25.01 1.08
N ALA A 388 -13.70 -24.05 0.30
CA ALA A 388 -13.48 -24.04 -1.16
C ALA A 388 -13.01 -22.71 -1.69
N THR A 389 -11.96 -22.72 -2.51
CA THR A 389 -11.46 -21.51 -3.16
C THR A 389 -12.46 -20.96 -4.19
N LYS A 390 -12.21 -19.76 -4.73
CA LYS A 390 -12.71 -19.35 -6.04
C LYS A 390 -12.12 -20.24 -7.17
N LEU A 391 -12.62 -20.05 -8.40
CA LEU A 391 -12.01 -20.64 -9.59
C LEU A 391 -10.80 -19.83 -10.07
N PHE A 392 -9.78 -20.54 -10.54
CA PHE A 392 -8.55 -19.99 -11.11
C PHE A 392 -8.33 -20.46 -12.54
N THR A 393 -7.77 -19.60 -13.40
CA THR A 393 -7.34 -19.94 -14.77
C THR A 393 -5.87 -20.36 -14.83
N LYS A 394 -5.42 -20.85 -16.00
CA LYS A 394 -3.99 -21.13 -16.27
C LYS A 394 -3.06 -19.93 -16.04
N ASP A 395 -3.52 -18.70 -16.31
CA ASP A 395 -2.72 -17.50 -16.12
C ASP A 395 -2.56 -17.11 -14.64
N GLN A 396 -3.48 -17.59 -13.79
CA GLN A 396 -3.44 -17.39 -12.34
C GLN A 396 -2.69 -18.51 -11.61
N ILE A 397 -2.59 -19.71 -12.18
CA ILE A 397 -1.75 -20.81 -11.68
C ILE A 397 -0.90 -21.35 -12.84
N PRO A 398 0.12 -20.60 -13.31
CA PRO A 398 0.91 -20.99 -14.47
C PRO A 398 1.79 -22.21 -14.18
N VAL A 399 2.30 -22.83 -15.25
CA VAL A 399 3.30 -23.91 -15.15
C VAL A 399 4.53 -23.42 -14.38
N GLY A 400 5.01 -24.22 -13.43
CA GLY A 400 6.07 -23.85 -12.50
C GLY A 400 5.58 -23.42 -11.11
N SER A 401 4.27 -23.15 -10.96
CA SER A 401 3.64 -22.97 -9.64
C SER A 401 3.79 -24.23 -8.79
N VAL A 402 3.74 -24.08 -7.47
CA VAL A 402 3.79 -25.19 -6.51
C VAL A 402 2.63 -25.11 -5.52
N ILE A 403 2.05 -26.26 -5.21
CA ILE A 403 0.95 -26.42 -4.26
C ILE A 403 1.50 -27.21 -3.08
N ILE A 404 1.30 -26.68 -1.89
CA ILE A 404 1.80 -27.25 -0.63
C ILE A 404 0.63 -27.49 0.30
N ILE A 405 0.56 -28.67 0.90
CA ILE A 405 -0.44 -29.03 1.88
C ILE A 405 0.21 -29.70 3.11
N ASP A 406 -0.27 -29.36 4.31
CA ASP A 406 0.24 -29.95 5.54
C ASP A 406 -0.26 -31.40 5.75
N SER A 407 0.50 -32.18 6.51
CA SER A 407 0.15 -33.56 6.83
C SER A 407 -1.19 -33.64 7.57
N GLY A 408 -2.03 -34.62 7.21
CA GLY A 408 -3.40 -34.79 7.74
C GLY A 408 -4.48 -34.06 6.94
N TYR A 409 -4.11 -33.07 6.14
CA TYR A 409 -5.02 -32.34 5.26
C TYR A 409 -5.06 -32.94 3.85
N THR A 410 -6.19 -32.80 3.17
CA THR A 410 -6.32 -33.21 1.76
C THR A 410 -7.09 -32.16 0.96
N TYR A 411 -6.70 -31.96 -0.29
CA TYR A 411 -7.43 -31.11 -1.22
C TYR A 411 -7.89 -31.88 -2.46
N ARG A 412 -9.02 -31.49 -3.05
CA ARG A 412 -9.43 -31.93 -4.39
C ARG A 412 -9.29 -30.75 -5.36
N PRO A 413 -8.40 -30.82 -6.36
CA PRO A 413 -8.32 -29.82 -7.43
C PRO A 413 -9.41 -30.11 -8.46
N GLU A 414 -10.65 -29.73 -8.15
CA GLU A 414 -11.76 -29.77 -9.11
C GLU A 414 -11.39 -28.96 -10.35
N GLY A 415 -11.81 -29.41 -11.53
CA GLY A 415 -11.35 -28.81 -12.79
C GLY A 415 -12.34 -28.94 -13.93
N TRP A 416 -12.39 -27.90 -14.78
CA TRP A 416 -13.34 -27.76 -15.88
C TRP A 416 -12.65 -27.33 -17.17
N VAL A 417 -13.04 -27.93 -18.28
CA VAL A 417 -12.69 -27.53 -19.66
C VAL A 417 -13.62 -26.40 -20.11
N SER A 418 -14.90 -26.50 -19.79
CA SER A 418 -15.92 -25.47 -20.05
C SER A 418 -16.80 -25.30 -18.82
N LEU A 419 -17.18 -24.05 -18.51
CA LEU A 419 -18.17 -23.71 -17.47
C LEU A 419 -19.60 -23.60 -18.02
N THR A 420 -19.81 -23.79 -19.33
CA THR A 420 -21.13 -23.72 -19.99
C THR A 420 -21.57 -25.06 -20.58
N ASP A 421 -20.63 -25.92 -20.97
CA ASP A 421 -20.90 -27.27 -21.48
C ASP A 421 -20.40 -28.31 -20.48
N LYS A 422 -21.35 -29.05 -19.88
CA LYS A 422 -21.02 -30.14 -18.95
C LYS A 422 -20.31 -31.30 -19.67
N SER A 423 -20.71 -31.62 -20.90
CA SER A 423 -20.26 -32.81 -21.63
C SER A 423 -18.77 -32.79 -21.96
N ALA A 424 -18.19 -31.59 -22.09
CA ALA A 424 -16.77 -31.37 -22.31
C ALA A 424 -15.86 -31.68 -21.09
N ASN A 425 -16.39 -32.00 -19.90
CA ASN A 425 -15.58 -32.12 -18.67
C ASN A 425 -15.18 -33.59 -18.38
N PRO A 426 -13.89 -33.96 -18.55
CA PRO A 426 -13.47 -35.36 -18.73
C PRO A 426 -13.12 -36.05 -17.39
N THR A 427 -14.11 -36.16 -16.49
CA THR A 427 -14.00 -36.80 -15.15
C THR A 427 -13.49 -35.90 -14.01
N ARG A 428 -14.06 -36.14 -12.82
CA ARG A 428 -13.74 -35.51 -11.53
C ARG A 428 -12.46 -36.08 -10.92
N GLN A 429 -11.67 -35.20 -10.32
CA GLN A 429 -10.33 -35.52 -9.82
C GLN A 429 -10.37 -36.20 -8.44
N GLY A 430 -9.35 -37.02 -8.20
CA GLY A 430 -9.08 -37.61 -6.88
C GLY A 430 -8.70 -36.56 -5.83
N GLU A 431 -8.72 -36.97 -4.57
CA GLU A 431 -8.16 -36.17 -3.47
C GLU A 431 -6.64 -36.32 -3.47
N VAL A 432 -5.95 -35.23 -3.12
CA VAL A 432 -4.50 -35.12 -3.05
C VAL A 432 -4.11 -34.90 -1.60
N SER A 433 -3.26 -35.80 -1.09
CA SER A 433 -2.62 -35.74 0.22
C SER A 433 -1.11 -35.56 0.15
N THR A 434 -0.52 -35.58 -1.06
CA THR A 434 0.91 -35.35 -1.25
C THR A 434 1.26 -33.91 -0.87
N ASN A 435 2.14 -33.76 0.11
CA ASN A 435 2.47 -32.45 0.70
C ASN A 435 3.05 -31.42 -0.28
N PHE A 436 3.56 -31.87 -1.44
CA PHE A 436 4.13 -31.01 -2.47
C PHE A 436 3.71 -31.48 -3.86
N VAL A 437 3.15 -30.57 -4.67
CA VAL A 437 2.81 -30.79 -6.07
C VAL A 437 3.33 -29.64 -6.92
N LYS A 438 4.16 -29.95 -7.91
CA LYS A 438 4.57 -28.98 -8.95
C LYS A 438 3.56 -28.95 -10.08
N VAL A 439 3.07 -27.76 -10.42
CA VAL A 439 2.12 -27.53 -11.52
C VAL A 439 2.86 -27.62 -12.86
N THR A 440 2.46 -28.61 -13.66
CA THR A 440 2.97 -28.87 -15.01
C THR A 440 1.84 -28.76 -16.04
N SER A 441 2.19 -28.77 -17.33
CA SER A 441 1.20 -28.89 -18.41
C SER A 441 0.37 -30.18 -18.30
N SER A 442 0.97 -31.27 -17.80
CA SER A 442 0.26 -32.54 -17.54
C SER A 442 -0.65 -32.48 -16.31
N TRP A 443 -0.27 -31.74 -15.25
CA TRP A 443 -1.16 -31.45 -14.13
C TRP A 443 -2.39 -30.66 -14.60
N TRP A 444 -2.20 -29.66 -15.45
CA TRP A 444 -3.32 -28.90 -16.02
C TRP A 444 -4.16 -29.73 -17.00
N GLY A 445 -3.53 -30.53 -17.85
CA GLY A 445 -4.19 -31.24 -18.93
C GLY A 445 -5.08 -30.30 -19.77
N ASN A 446 -6.26 -30.80 -20.12
CA ASN A 446 -7.24 -30.07 -20.92
C ASN A 446 -8.09 -29.08 -20.10
N TYR A 447 -8.03 -29.09 -18.76
CA TYR A 447 -8.81 -28.17 -17.94
C TYR A 447 -8.35 -26.72 -18.16
N VAL A 448 -9.30 -25.79 -18.17
CA VAL A 448 -9.11 -24.34 -18.30
C VAL A 448 -9.26 -23.66 -16.94
N TYR A 449 -10.14 -24.18 -16.09
CA TYR A 449 -10.42 -23.69 -14.74
C TYR A 449 -10.10 -24.75 -13.69
N ARG A 450 -9.63 -24.31 -12.51
CA ARG A 450 -9.40 -25.14 -11.31
C ARG A 450 -10.00 -24.49 -10.07
N GLY A 451 -10.52 -25.28 -9.16
CA GLY A 451 -10.98 -24.86 -7.83
C GLY A 451 -10.59 -25.91 -6.80
N PHE A 452 -10.30 -25.51 -5.57
CA PHE A 452 -9.75 -26.39 -4.55
C PHE A 452 -10.77 -26.59 -3.42
N ASN A 453 -11.21 -27.83 -3.21
CA ASN A 453 -11.96 -28.21 -2.00
C ASN A 453 -10.95 -28.74 -0.98
N LEU A 454 -10.81 -28.10 0.18
CA LEU A 454 -9.89 -28.47 1.26
C LEU A 454 -10.65 -29.05 2.46
N LYS A 455 -10.11 -30.11 3.07
CA LYS A 455 -10.62 -30.73 4.30
C LYS A 455 -9.51 -31.31 5.18
N HIS A 456 -9.81 -31.56 6.45
CA HIS A 456 -9.00 -32.35 7.38
C HIS A 456 -9.75 -33.66 7.70
N GLY A 457 -9.38 -34.76 7.05
CA GLY A 457 -10.03 -36.06 7.26
C GLY A 457 -11.56 -36.00 7.17
N ASP A 458 -12.23 -36.32 8.29
CA ASP A 458 -13.68 -36.22 8.46
C ASP A 458 -14.12 -35.09 9.42
N ALA A 459 -13.19 -34.24 9.87
CA ALA A 459 -13.43 -33.16 10.82
C ALA A 459 -14.40 -32.10 10.27
N THR A 460 -15.07 -31.41 11.19
CA THR A 460 -15.97 -30.30 10.90
C THR A 460 -15.53 -29.06 11.66
N TYR A 461 -15.51 -27.90 11.02
CA TYR A 461 -15.17 -26.62 11.64
C TYR A 461 -16.44 -25.76 11.72
N SER A 462 -16.70 -25.16 12.88
CA SER A 462 -17.94 -24.44 13.18
C SER A 462 -17.69 -22.95 13.33
N THR A 463 -16.60 -22.59 14.00
CA THR A 463 -16.13 -21.22 14.26
C THR A 463 -15.36 -20.65 13.07
N ASP A 464 -15.15 -19.33 13.05
CA ASP A 464 -14.31 -18.70 12.03
C ASP A 464 -12.82 -18.92 12.30
N ALA A 465 -12.43 -19.15 13.56
CA ALA A 465 -11.06 -19.52 13.93
C ALA A 465 -10.64 -20.87 13.33
N GLU A 466 -11.45 -21.92 13.52
CA GLU A 466 -11.19 -23.25 12.94
C GLU A 466 -11.20 -23.23 11.39
N TYR A 467 -11.99 -22.33 10.79
CA TYR A 467 -12.01 -22.13 9.34
C TYR A 467 -10.73 -21.44 8.84
N LEU A 468 -10.26 -20.39 9.52
CA LEU A 468 -9.01 -19.70 9.21
C LEU A 468 -7.80 -20.62 9.41
N GLU A 469 -7.82 -21.45 10.45
CA GLU A 469 -6.85 -22.53 10.66
C GLU A 469 -6.86 -23.50 9.47
N LEU A 470 -8.02 -24.06 9.10
CA LEU A 470 -8.14 -24.99 7.97
C LEU A 470 -7.53 -24.42 6.69
N ILE A 471 -7.90 -23.21 6.28
CA ILE A 471 -7.41 -22.64 5.01
C ILE A 471 -5.93 -22.30 5.02
N SER A 472 -5.31 -22.13 6.19
CA SER A 472 -3.85 -21.91 6.31
C SER A 472 -3.02 -23.12 5.85
N HIS A 473 -3.62 -24.31 5.85
CA HIS A 473 -2.95 -25.58 5.54
C HIS A 473 -2.86 -25.92 4.05
N LEU A 474 -3.49 -25.16 3.14
CA LEU A 474 -3.26 -25.27 1.70
C LEU A 474 -2.71 -23.95 1.16
N ARG A 475 -1.49 -24.01 0.61
CA ARG A 475 -0.77 -22.84 0.10
C ARG A 475 -0.42 -23.07 -1.37
N ILE A 476 -0.62 -22.06 -2.21
CA ILE A 476 -0.29 -22.09 -3.64
C ILE A 476 0.66 -20.94 -3.91
N TYR A 477 1.83 -21.26 -4.45
CA TYR A 477 2.86 -20.30 -4.81
C TYR A 477 3.03 -20.29 -6.32
N VAL A 478 2.91 -19.11 -6.92
CA VAL A 478 3.06 -18.89 -8.36
C VAL A 478 4.43 -18.27 -8.65
N PRO A 479 5.08 -18.56 -9.78
CA PRO A 479 6.32 -17.90 -10.15
C PRO A 479 6.15 -16.38 -10.23
N THR A 480 7.11 -15.63 -9.71
CA THR A 480 7.23 -14.20 -9.97
C THR A 480 7.43 -13.95 -11.47
N LYS A 481 6.86 -12.87 -12.00
CA LYS A 481 6.96 -12.47 -13.41
C LYS A 481 8.18 -11.59 -13.67
#